data_AF-D3T526-F1
#
_entry.id   AF-D3T526-F1
#
_cell.length_a   1.000
_cell.length_b   1.000
_cell.length_c   1.000
_cell.angle_alpha   90.00
_cell.angle_beta   90.00
_cell.angle_gamma   90.00
#
_symmetry.space_group_name_H-M   'P 1'
#
loop_
_entity.id
_entity.type
_entity.pdbx_description
1 polymer ?
#
loop_
_entity_poly.entity_id
_entity_poly.type
_entity_poly.pdbx_seq_one_letter_code
_entity_poly.pdbx_strand_id
1 'polypeptide(L)'
;MNAFSKIVGIVGIIIAIISRIVFWGGLIVIVGRYVIEKFIIGDIIMAVLGLIFFPLTYFISPWFTGLWWLLLLSLTAYWISTILGLPPVE
;
A
#
# COMPACT_ATOMS: atom_id res chain seq x y z
N MET A 1 -30.31 -16.89 -3.25
CA MET A 1 -28.88 -17.18 -3.45
C MET A 1 -28.61 -18.66 -3.22
N ASN A 2 -28.07 -19.36 -4.21
CA ASN A 2 -27.65 -20.76 -4.09
C ASN A 2 -26.29 -20.86 -3.37
N ALA A 3 -25.92 -22.04 -2.86
CA ALA A 3 -24.67 -22.24 -2.10
C ALA A 3 -23.42 -21.77 -2.87
N PHE A 4 -23.41 -21.97 -4.20
CA PHE A 4 -22.36 -21.51 -5.09
C PHE A 4 -22.14 -19.99 -5.03
N SER A 5 -23.20 -19.19 -5.13
CA SER A 5 -23.12 -17.72 -5.03
C SER A 5 -22.58 -17.23 -3.68
N LYS A 6 -22.82 -17.97 -2.59
CA LYS A 6 -22.30 -17.62 -1.25
C LYS A 6 -20.79 -17.86 -1.16
N ILE A 7 -20.31 -18.97 -1.70
CA ILE A 7 -18.88 -19.31 -1.71
C ILE A 7 -18.09 -18.30 -2.55
N VAL A 8 -18.58 -17.96 -3.74
CA VAL A 8 -17.94 -16.94 -4.61
C VAL A 8 -17.87 -15.59 -3.91
N GLY A 9 -18.94 -15.18 -3.22
CA GLY A 9 -18.95 -13.94 -2.43
C GLY A 9 -17.92 -13.94 -1.30
N ILE A 10 -17.82 -15.03 -0.52
CA ILE A 10 -16.85 -15.16 0.57
C ILE A 10 -15.42 -15.12 0.04
N VAL A 11 -15.13 -15.84 -1.03
CA VAL A 11 -13.80 -15.85 -1.67
C VAL A 11 -13.43 -14.44 -2.15
N GLY A 12 -14.37 -13.72 -2.77
CA GLY A 12 -14.15 -12.33 -3.19
C GLY A 12 -13.77 -11.41 -2.02
N ILE A 13 -14.47 -11.51 -0.89
CA ILE A 13 -14.17 -10.72 0.32
C ILE A 13 -12.78 -11.06 0.87
N ILE A 14 -12.41 -12.33 0.92
CA ILE A 14 -11.08 -12.76 1.40
C ILE A 14 -9.99 -12.17 0.52
N ILE A 15 -10.13 -12.26 -0.81
CA ILE A 15 -9.18 -11.67 -1.76
C ILE A 15 -9.10 -10.15 -1.56
N ALA A 16 -10.23 -9.48 -1.36
CA ALA A 16 -10.26 -8.03 -1.13
C ALA A 16 -9.48 -7.63 0.14
N ILE A 17 -9.66 -8.38 1.25
CA ILE A 17 -8.93 -8.15 2.51
C ILE A 17 -7.43 -8.37 2.32
N ILE A 18 -7.03 -9.49 1.71
CA ILE A 18 -5.61 -9.78 1.42
C ILE A 18 -5.01 -8.66 0.57
N SER A 19 -5.74 -8.20 -0.44
CA SER A 19 -5.28 -7.13 -1.32
C SER A 19 -5.13 -5.80 -0.57
N ARG A 20 -5.99 -5.51 0.40
CA ARG A 20 -5.87 -4.33 1.29
C ARG A 20 -4.65 -4.43 2.21
N ILE A 21 -4.33 -5.63 2.71
CA ILE A 21 -3.11 -5.88 3.49
C ILE A 21 -1.86 -5.64 2.64
N VAL A 22 -1.86 -6.12 1.39
CA VAL A 22 -0.74 -5.88 0.45
C VAL A 22 -0.56 -4.39 0.16
N PHE A 23 -1.66 -3.66 -0.04
CA PHE A 23 -1.61 -2.20 -0.23
C PHE A 23 -0.96 -1.48 0.96
N TRP A 24 -1.46 -1.71 2.18
CA TRP A 24 -0.93 -1.07 3.38
C TRP A 24 0.50 -1.52 3.69
N GLY A 25 0.81 -2.81 3.49
CA GLY A 25 2.15 -3.34 3.65
C GLY A 25 3.15 -2.68 2.70
N GLY A 26 2.80 -2.52 1.42
CA GLY A 26 3.63 -1.79 0.46
C GLY A 26 3.85 -0.33 0.85
N LEU A 27 2.80 0.34 1.32
CA LEU A 27 2.88 1.72 1.81
C LEU A 27 3.85 1.85 2.99
N ILE A 28 3.70 0.99 4.01
CA ILE A 28 4.56 0.99 5.19
C ILE A 28 6.00 0.71 4.81
N VAL A 29 6.26 -0.26 3.93
CA VAL A 29 7.62 -0.60 3.49
C VAL A 29 8.27 0.56 2.76
N ILE A 30 7.55 1.19 1.82
CA ILE A 30 8.09 2.31 1.03
C ILE A 30 8.39 3.52 1.92
N VAL A 31 7.42 3.95 2.73
CA VAL A 31 7.56 5.13 3.59
C VAL A 31 8.56 4.85 4.71
N GLY A 32 8.45 3.69 5.36
CA GLY A 32 9.34 3.28 6.45
C GLY A 32 10.80 3.20 5.99
N ARG A 33 11.06 2.61 4.82
CA ARG A 33 12.42 2.57 4.26
C ARG A 33 12.96 3.98 4.02
N TYR A 34 12.17 4.87 3.42
CA TYR A 34 12.58 6.27 3.21
C TYR A 34 12.94 6.96 4.53
N VAL A 35 12.08 6.86 5.54
CA VAL A 35 12.30 7.49 6.86
C VAL A 35 13.55 6.93 7.54
N ILE A 36 13.73 5.61 7.52
CA ILE A 36 14.91 4.95 8.10
C ILE A 36 16.19 5.39 7.39
N GLU A 37 16.20 5.40 6.05
CA GLU A 37 17.36 5.85 5.27
C GLU A 37 17.73 7.31 5.62
N LYS A 38 16.74 8.21 5.71
CA LYS A 38 16.96 9.61 6.11
C LYS A 38 17.47 9.76 7.53
N PHE A 39 16.99 8.94 8.45
CA PHE A 39 17.47 8.93 9.83
C PHE A 39 18.94 8.46 9.92
N ILE A 40 19.31 7.42 9.17
CA ILE A 40 20.67 6.86 9.15
C ILE A 40 21.69 7.88 8.63
N ILE A 41 21.34 8.67 7.61
CA ILE A 41 22.23 9.70 7.05
C ILE A 41 22.24 11.02 7.85
N GLY A 42 21.48 11.09 8.96
CA GLY A 42 21.40 12.28 9.82
C GLY A 42 20.48 13.39 9.31
N ASP A 43 19.71 13.17 8.25
CA ASP A 43 18.77 14.14 7.68
C ASP A 43 17.40 14.02 8.37
N ILE A 44 17.35 14.44 9.63
CA ILE A 44 16.17 14.30 10.50
C ILE A 44 14.97 15.08 9.95
N ILE A 45 15.21 16.25 9.34
CA ILE A 45 14.15 17.08 8.77
C ILE A 45 13.44 16.29 7.67
N MET A 46 14.18 15.70 6.72
CA MET A 46 13.56 14.92 5.64
C MET A 46 12.93 13.63 6.14
N ALA A 47 13.45 13.01 7.21
CA ALA A 47 12.82 11.84 7.83
C ALA A 47 11.42 12.19 8.38
N VAL A 48 11.30 13.31 9.12
CA VAL A 48 10.01 13.77 9.66
C VAL A 48 9.06 14.20 8.55
N LEU A 49 9.54 14.97 7.57
CA LEU A 49 8.73 15.38 6.43
C LEU A 49 8.23 14.17 5.63
N GLY A 50 9.04 13.12 5.48
CA GLY A 50 8.64 11.89 4.81
C GLY A 50 7.50 11.15 5.51
N LEU A 51 7.40 11.30 6.84
CA LEU A 51 6.30 10.72 7.61
C LEU A 51 5.03 11.58 7.54
N ILE A 52 5.15 12.90 7.66
CA ILE A 52 4.02 13.83 7.60
C ILE A 52 3.39 13.81 6.20
N PHE A 53 4.23 13.86 5.16
CA PHE A 53 3.82 13.82 3.77
C PHE A 53 3.90 12.40 3.20
N PHE A 54 3.53 11.38 4.00
CA PHE A 54 3.60 9.99 3.58
C PHE A 54 2.92 9.68 2.24
N PRO A 55 1.81 10.33 1.82
CA PRO A 55 1.23 10.05 0.50
C PRO A 55 2.22 10.46 -0.61
N LEU A 56 2.85 11.62 -0.46
CA LEU A 56 3.84 12.10 -1.41
C LEU A 56 5.09 11.20 -1.42
N THR A 57 5.58 10.83 -0.23
CA THR A 57 6.72 9.92 -0.09
C THR A 57 6.43 8.56 -0.71
N TYR A 58 5.24 8.02 -0.49
CA TYR A 58 4.79 6.76 -1.07
C TYR A 58 4.79 6.79 -2.60
N PHE A 59 4.34 7.89 -3.22
CA PHE A 59 4.34 8.01 -4.67
C PHE A 59 5.71 8.36 -5.27
N ILE A 60 6.54 9.16 -4.59
CA ILE A 60 7.78 9.72 -5.14
C ILE A 60 9.01 8.85 -4.82
N SER A 61 9.16 8.39 -3.57
CA SER A 61 10.36 7.66 -3.12
C SER A 61 10.68 6.40 -3.95
N PRO A 62 9.70 5.57 -4.37
CA PRO A 62 9.98 4.34 -5.11
C PRO A 62 10.75 4.51 -6.42
N TRP A 63 10.61 5.67 -7.07
CA TRP A 63 11.29 5.97 -8.33
C TRP A 63 12.79 6.19 -8.14
N PHE A 64 13.21 6.64 -6.96
CA PHE A 64 14.62 6.91 -6.63
C PHE A 64 15.28 5.77 -5.87
N THR A 65 14.50 4.92 -5.21
CA THR A 65 14.99 3.83 -4.33
C THR A 65 14.92 2.44 -4.98
N GLY A 66 14.43 2.35 -6.22
CA GLY A 66 14.27 1.09 -6.95
C GLY A 66 13.06 0.25 -6.52
N LEU A 67 12.14 0.82 -5.72
CA LEU A 67 10.93 0.15 -5.23
C LEU A 67 9.69 0.37 -6.12
N TRP A 68 9.85 0.90 -7.34
CA TRP A 68 8.73 1.22 -8.23
C TRP A 68 7.81 0.02 -8.51
N TRP A 69 8.36 -1.20 -8.56
CA TRP A 69 7.58 -2.42 -8.73
C TRP A 69 6.68 -2.70 -7.51
N LEU A 70 7.14 -2.37 -6.30
CA LEU A 70 6.38 -2.53 -5.06
C LEU A 70 5.23 -1.52 -5.02
N LEU A 71 5.47 -0.29 -5.49
CA LEU A 71 4.42 0.72 -5.66
C LEU A 71 3.34 0.25 -6.64
N LEU A 72 3.73 -0.31 -7.78
CA LEU A 72 2.77 -0.84 -8.74
C LEU A 72 1.97 -2.00 -8.13
N LEU A 73 2.64 -2.95 -7.46
CA LEU A 73 1.98 -4.07 -6.79
C LEU A 73 0.96 -3.59 -5.75
N SER A 74 1.34 -2.64 -4.88
CA SER A 74 0.46 -2.13 -3.84
C SER A 74 -0.71 -1.33 -4.40
N LEU A 75 -0.50 -0.53 -5.45
CA LEU A 75 -1.58 0.17 -6.15
C LEU A 75 -2.52 -0.83 -6.85
N THR A 76 -2.00 -1.84 -7.54
CA THR A 76 -2.84 -2.89 -8.15
C THR A 76 -3.64 -3.63 -7.10
N ALA A 77 -3.05 -3.95 -5.94
CA ALA A 77 -3.76 -4.57 -4.83
C ALA A 77 -4.87 -3.65 -4.27
N TYR A 78 -4.61 -2.34 -4.16
CA TYR A 78 -5.63 -1.36 -3.81
C TYR A 78 -6.81 -1.42 -4.80
N TRP A 79 -6.54 -1.36 -6.10
CA TRP A 79 -7.58 -1.43 -7.14
C TRP A 79 -8.39 -2.72 -7.07
N ILE A 80 -7.74 -3.88 -6.93
CA ILE A 80 -8.40 -5.18 -6.79
C ILE A 80 -9.35 -5.18 -5.58
N SER A 81 -8.88 -4.71 -4.43
CA SER A 81 -9.69 -4.67 -3.21
C SER A 81 -10.94 -3.78 -3.35
N THR A 82 -10.81 -2.66 -4.06
CA THR A 82 -11.92 -1.73 -4.30
C THR A 82 -12.93 -2.29 -5.29
N ILE A 83 -12.49 -2.94 -6.38
CA ILE A 83 -13.37 -3.60 -7.36
C ILE A 83 -14.15 -4.76 -6.72
N LEU A 84 -13.54 -5.48 -5.79
CA LEU A 84 -14.18 -6.58 -5.05
C LEU A 84 -15.09 -6.11 -3.90
N GLY A 85 -15.33 -4.80 -3.78
CA GLY A 85 -16.40 -4.26 -2.94
C GLY A 85 -15.98 -3.73 -1.58
N LEU A 86 -14.68 -3.60 -1.27
CA LEU A 86 -14.25 -2.81 -0.12
C LEU A 86 -14.32 -1.31 -0.47
N PRO A 87 -14.78 -0.46 0.46
CA PRO A 87 -14.78 0.98 0.23
C PRO A 87 -13.35 1.50 -0.06
N PRO A 88 -13.22 2.58 -0.85
CA PRO A 88 -11.94 3.25 -1.02
C PRO A 88 -11.42 3.76 0.34
N VAL A 89 -10.10 3.83 0.47
CA VAL A 89 -9.47 4.40 1.67
C VAL A 89 -9.50 5.91 1.53
N GLU A 90 -10.03 6.59 2.55
CA GLU A 90 -10.04 8.07 2.67
C GLU A 90 -8.68 8.62 3.08
#